data_AF-A0A101Y2U8-F1
#
_entry.id   AF-A0A101Y2U8-F1
#
_cell.length_a   1.000
_cell.length_b   1.000
_cell.length_c   1.000
_cell.angle_alpha   90.00
_cell.angle_beta   90.00
_cell.angle_gamma   90.00
#
_symmetry.space_group_name_H-M   'P 1'
#
loop_
_entity.id
_entity.type
_entity.pdbx_description
1 polymer ?
#
loop_
_entity_poly.entity_id
_entity_poly.type
_entity_poly.pdbx_seq_one_letter_code
_entity_poly.pdbx_strand_id
1 'polypeptide(L)'
;MTHEELDWHIEQSNKLRDQARAYDEDAPGAMVEIVRLLTAAYDLMGRISAQMDGDYEKLYTLRQNTFTLAKSQAKKGDRILTAELAVMELRNLEADAYEQKMFWRNERESVKEKIYELRMRVRIDMQTGGVTHG
;
A
#
# COMPACT_ATOMS: atom_id res chain seq x y z
N MET A 1 13.23 4.10 -3.48
CA MET A 1 12.58 5.04 -4.41
C MET A 1 12.90 6.44 -3.93
N THR A 2 13.13 7.40 -4.83
CA THR A 2 13.21 8.81 -4.46
C THR A 2 11.82 9.34 -4.07
N HIS A 3 11.75 10.53 -3.46
CA HIS A 3 10.47 11.14 -3.14
C HIS A 3 9.66 11.46 -4.40
N GLU A 4 10.31 12.02 -5.43
CA GLU A 4 9.70 12.31 -6.73
C GLU A 4 9.16 11.05 -7.42
N GLU A 5 9.92 9.95 -7.37
CA GLU A 5 9.45 8.67 -7.90
C GLU A 5 8.23 8.14 -7.15
N LEU A 6 8.21 8.28 -5.82
CA LEU A 6 7.07 7.84 -4.98
C LEU A 6 5.81 8.64 -5.31
N ASP A 7 5.92 9.95 -5.35
CA ASP A 7 4.81 10.83 -5.68
C ASP A 7 4.26 10.53 -7.08
N TRP A 8 5.15 10.28 -8.04
CA TRP A 8 4.75 9.86 -9.38
C TRP A 8 3.96 8.54 -9.36
N HIS A 9 4.42 7.52 -8.62
CA HIS A 9 3.69 6.25 -8.51
C HIS A 9 2.30 6.44 -7.89
N ILE A 10 2.21 7.26 -6.84
CA ILE A 10 0.94 7.59 -6.18
C ILE A 10 0.01 8.27 -7.18
N GLU A 11 0.47 9.32 -7.86
CA GLU A 11 -0.31 10.06 -8.85
C GLU A 11 -0.80 9.16 -9.98
N GLN A 12 0.09 8.36 -10.58
CA GLN A 12 -0.28 7.47 -11.68
C GLN A 12 -1.25 6.37 -11.23
N SER A 13 -1.07 5.82 -10.02
CA SER A 13 -2.00 4.83 -9.49
C SER A 13 -3.39 5.42 -9.28
N ASN A 14 -3.50 6.64 -8.77
CA ASN A 14 -4.76 7.34 -8.57
C ASN A 14 -5.42 7.67 -9.92
N LYS A 15 -4.66 8.19 -10.88
CA LYS A 15 -5.16 8.48 -12.23
C LYS A 15 -5.76 7.24 -12.91
N LEU A 16 -5.11 6.08 -12.81
CA LEU A 16 -5.63 4.83 -13.37
C LEU A 16 -6.91 4.36 -12.67
N ARG A 17 -6.99 4.52 -11.35
CA ARG A 17 -8.19 4.20 -10.56
C ARG A 17 -9.35 5.13 -10.90
N ASP A 18 -9.09 6.42 -11.11
CA ASP A 18 -10.10 7.40 -11.52
C ASP A 18 -10.60 7.14 -12.93
N GLN A 19 -9.70 6.78 -13.85
CA GLN A 19 -10.09 6.32 -15.20
C GLN A 19 -10.97 5.09 -15.12
N ALA A 20 -10.63 4.10 -14.28
CA ALA A 20 -11.43 2.90 -14.09
C ALA A 20 -12.85 3.22 -13.56
N ARG A 21 -12.96 4.16 -12.61
CA ARG A 21 -14.26 4.62 -12.07
C ARG A 21 -15.15 5.35 -13.07
N ALA A 22 -14.58 5.87 -14.16
CA ALA A 22 -15.33 6.56 -15.20
C ALA A 22 -16.04 5.59 -16.16
N TYR A 23 -15.71 4.30 -16.14
CA TYR A 23 -16.38 3.28 -16.94
C TYR A 23 -17.66 2.77 -16.28
N ASP A 24 -18.61 2.35 -17.10
CA ASP A 24 -19.80 1.62 -16.67
C ASP A 24 -19.42 0.16 -16.34
N GLU A 25 -19.47 -0.22 -15.06
CA GLU A 25 -19.15 -1.57 -14.60
C GLU A 25 -20.14 -2.65 -15.07
N ASP A 26 -21.29 -2.27 -15.66
CA ASP A 26 -22.30 -3.22 -16.13
C ASP A 26 -22.18 -3.54 -17.63
N ALA A 27 -21.32 -2.82 -18.36
CA ALA A 27 -21.03 -3.12 -19.76
C ALA A 27 -19.86 -4.14 -19.87
N PRO A 28 -20.05 -5.33 -20.51
CA PRO A 28 -19.01 -6.36 -20.57
C PRO A 28 -17.69 -5.89 -21.19
N GLY A 29 -17.74 -5.05 -22.23
CA GLY A 29 -16.56 -4.46 -22.85
C GLY A 29 -15.83 -3.45 -21.96
N ALA A 30 -16.57 -2.75 -21.10
CA ALA A 30 -16.01 -1.81 -20.13
C ALA A 30 -15.34 -2.55 -18.96
N MET A 31 -15.92 -3.66 -18.47
CA MET A 31 -15.31 -4.44 -17.39
C MET A 31 -13.90 -4.95 -17.72
N VAL A 32 -13.63 -5.35 -18.96
CA VAL A 32 -12.28 -5.76 -19.39
C VAL A 32 -11.30 -4.60 -19.26
N GLU A 33 -11.72 -3.40 -19.64
CA GLU A 33 -10.89 -2.20 -19.57
C GLU A 33 -10.67 -1.73 -18.13
N ILE A 34 -11.70 -1.81 -17.28
CA ILE A 34 -11.59 -1.57 -15.83
C ILE A 34 -10.57 -2.54 -15.21
N VAL A 35 -10.65 -3.84 -15.53
CA VAL A 35 -9.67 -4.84 -15.07
C VAL A 35 -8.26 -4.48 -15.52
N ARG A 36 -8.08 -4.02 -16.76
CA ARG A 36 -6.77 -3.60 -17.29
C ARG A 36 -6.21 -2.41 -16.52
N LEU A 37 -7.02 -1.37 -16.31
CA LEU A 37 -6.64 -0.15 -15.58
C LEU A 37 -6.31 -0.43 -14.12
N LEU A 38 -7.17 -1.19 -13.43
CA LEU A 38 -6.94 -1.57 -12.03
C LEU A 38 -5.73 -2.48 -11.86
N THR A 39 -5.46 -3.39 -12.81
CA THR A 39 -4.24 -4.22 -12.79
C THR A 39 -2.98 -3.33 -12.90
N ALA A 40 -2.97 -2.34 -13.79
CA ALA A 40 -1.85 -1.41 -13.90
C ALA A 40 -1.69 -0.56 -12.62
N ALA A 41 -2.78 -0.11 -12.01
CA ALA A 41 -2.75 0.60 -10.73
C ALA A 41 -2.19 -0.30 -9.61
N TYR A 42 -2.62 -1.57 -9.55
CA TYR A 42 -2.18 -2.55 -8.56
C TYR A 42 -0.67 -2.79 -8.59
N ASP A 43 -0.06 -2.81 -9.78
CA ASP A 43 1.39 -2.96 -9.94
C ASP A 43 2.16 -1.76 -9.39
N LEU A 44 1.69 -0.53 -9.68
CA LEU A 44 2.26 0.70 -9.10
C LEU A 44 2.11 0.73 -7.58
N MET A 45 0.92 0.36 -7.07
CA MET A 45 0.67 0.24 -5.64
C MET A 45 1.58 -0.79 -4.97
N GLY A 46 1.99 -1.85 -5.68
CA GLY A 46 2.99 -2.79 -5.18
C GLY A 46 4.34 -2.13 -4.86
N ARG A 47 4.77 -1.16 -5.68
CA ARG A 47 6.00 -0.38 -5.43
C ARG A 47 5.83 0.58 -4.26
N ILE A 48 4.66 1.21 -4.14
CA ILE A 48 4.33 2.10 -3.02
C ILE A 48 4.33 1.31 -1.70
N SER A 49 3.61 0.18 -1.63
CA SER A 49 3.56 -0.66 -0.43
C SER A 49 4.95 -1.12 0.00
N ALA A 50 5.79 -1.55 -0.95
CA ALA A 50 7.16 -1.97 -0.64
C ALA A 50 8.03 -0.84 -0.07
N GLN A 51 7.84 0.40 -0.55
CA GLN A 51 8.53 1.57 0.00
C GLN A 51 8.07 1.86 1.43
N MET A 52 6.76 1.84 1.69
CA MET A 52 6.20 2.06 3.04
C MET A 52 6.63 0.98 4.04
N ASP A 53 6.67 -0.28 3.61
CA ASP A 53 7.25 -1.37 4.39
C ASP A 53 8.70 -1.07 4.76
N GLY A 54 9.52 -0.69 3.76
CA GLY A 54 10.92 -0.36 3.99
C GLY A 54 11.13 0.82 4.93
N ASP A 55 10.29 1.85 4.86
CA ASP A 55 10.42 3.04 5.70
C ASP A 55 10.03 2.77 7.16
N TYR A 56 8.99 1.96 7.38
CA TYR A 56 8.68 1.44 8.71
C TYR A 56 9.84 0.60 9.29
N GLU A 57 10.40 -0.34 8.53
CA GLU A 57 11.48 -1.21 9.03
C GLU A 57 12.77 -0.42 9.36
N LYS A 58 13.06 0.65 8.60
CA LYS A 58 14.17 1.57 8.89
C LYS A 58 13.96 2.29 10.21
N LEU A 59 12.77 2.85 10.45
CA LEU A 59 12.45 3.55 11.69
C LEU A 59 12.44 2.62 12.90
N TYR A 60 11.86 1.42 12.75
CA TYR A 60 11.91 0.38 13.77
C TYR A 60 13.35 0.04 14.17
N THR A 61 14.21 -0.19 13.17
CA THR A 61 15.63 -0.50 13.39
C THR A 61 16.36 0.68 14.05
N LEU A 62 16.13 1.90 13.56
CA LEU A 62 16.71 3.12 14.11
C LEU A 62 16.31 3.31 15.58
N ARG A 63 15.04 3.08 15.91
CA ARG A 63 14.54 3.13 17.29
C ARG A 63 15.26 2.13 18.18
N GLN A 64 15.38 0.87 17.75
CA GLN A 64 16.07 -0.17 18.54
C GLN A 64 17.55 0.16 18.78
N ASN A 65 18.24 0.62 17.73
CA ASN A 65 19.64 1.01 17.81
C ASN A 65 19.83 2.19 18.76
N THR A 66 18.98 3.22 18.63
CA THR A 66 19.02 4.42 19.49
C THR A 66 18.76 4.06 20.95
N PHE A 67 17.75 3.24 21.22
CA PHE A 67 17.46 2.74 22.57
C PHE A 67 18.67 2.04 23.18
N THR A 68 19.26 1.10 22.43
CA THR A 68 20.39 0.28 22.90
C THR A 68 21.62 1.16 23.16
N LEU A 69 21.90 2.10 22.25
CA LEU A 69 23.01 3.02 22.39
C LEU A 69 22.85 3.92 23.62
N ALA A 70 21.70 4.59 23.76
CA ALA A 70 21.40 5.46 24.89
C ALA A 70 21.47 4.70 26.22
N LYS A 71 20.93 3.47 26.26
CA LYS A 71 20.99 2.61 27.45
C LYS A 71 22.42 2.25 27.86
N SER A 72 23.30 2.01 26.88
CA SER A 72 24.70 1.64 27.13
C SER A 72 25.55 2.81 27.63
N GLN A 73 25.25 4.03 27.16
CA GLN A 73 25.97 5.26 27.53
C GLN A 73 25.47 5.87 28.84
N ALA A 74 24.28 5.51 29.30
CA ALA A 74 23.68 6.07 30.50
C ALA A 74 24.37 5.62 31.81
N LYS A 75 24.37 6.52 32.80
CA LYS A 75 24.90 6.29 34.14
C LYS A 75 24.17 5.13 34.83
N LYS A 76 24.86 4.46 35.75
CA LYS A 76 24.29 3.35 36.55
C LYS A 76 23.13 3.89 37.40
N GLY A 77 21.92 3.36 37.19
CA GLY A 77 20.68 3.81 37.84
C GLY A 77 19.62 4.29 36.85
N ASP A 78 20.00 5.08 35.84
CA ASP A 78 19.04 5.79 34.96
C ASP A 78 18.97 5.24 33.53
N ARG A 79 19.50 4.02 33.31
CA ARG A 79 19.71 3.46 31.97
C ARG A 79 18.44 3.34 31.14
N ILE A 80 17.35 2.90 31.76
CA ILE A 80 16.08 2.69 31.06
C ILE A 80 15.42 4.04 30.77
N LEU A 81 15.33 4.92 31.78
CA LEU A 81 14.74 6.25 31.60
C LEU A 81 15.43 7.04 30.47
N THR A 82 16.76 7.04 30.46
CA THR A 82 17.55 7.72 29.42
C THR A 82 17.26 7.16 28.04
N ALA A 83 17.16 5.83 27.92
CA ALA A 83 16.89 5.16 26.65
C ALA A 83 15.46 5.40 26.14
N GLU A 84 14.47 5.39 27.04
CA GLU A 84 13.07 5.68 26.74
C GLU A 84 12.88 7.12 26.24
N LEU A 85 13.50 8.09 26.92
CA LEU A 85 13.48 9.49 26.49
C LEU A 85 14.13 9.68 25.12
N ALA A 86 15.24 8.98 24.85
CA ALA A 86 15.96 9.08 23.58
C ALA A 86 15.17 8.56 22.38
N VAL A 87 14.15 7.72 22.59
CA VAL A 87 13.35 7.13 21.51
C VAL A 87 11.92 7.64 21.42
N MET A 88 11.51 8.60 22.27
CA MET A 88 10.14 9.11 22.26
C MET A 88 9.70 9.59 20.87
N GLU A 89 10.48 10.47 20.24
CA GLU A 89 10.15 10.97 18.89
C GLU A 89 10.21 9.87 17.83
N LEU A 90 11.17 8.95 17.94
CA LEU A 90 11.29 7.83 17.01
C LEU A 90 10.07 6.90 17.07
N ARG A 91 9.41 6.77 18.23
CA ARG A 91 8.17 6.00 18.35
C ARG A 91 7.01 6.65 17.62
N ASN A 92 6.90 7.98 17.67
CA ASN A 92 5.86 8.70 16.94
C ASN A 92 6.07 8.53 15.43
N LEU A 93 7.30 8.75 14.95
CA LEU A 93 7.64 8.56 13.54
C LEU A 93 7.40 7.12 13.06
N GLU A 94 7.76 6.11 13.87
CA GLU A 94 7.49 4.71 13.57
C GLU A 94 5.99 4.42 13.50
N ALA A 95 5.19 5.02 14.39
CA ALA A 95 3.73 4.87 14.37
C ALA A 95 3.14 5.46 13.08
N ASP A 96 3.57 6.65 12.67
CA ASP A 96 3.14 7.28 11.42
C ASP A 96 3.51 6.41 10.20
N ALA A 97 4.74 5.88 10.17
CA ALA A 97 5.18 5.00 9.09
C ALA A 97 4.41 3.67 9.09
N TYR A 98 4.06 3.14 10.27
CA TYR A 98 3.22 1.95 10.38
C TYR A 98 1.80 2.20 9.84
N GLU A 99 1.20 3.35 10.15
CA GLU A 99 -0.09 3.75 9.60
C GLU A 99 -0.04 3.80 8.07
N GLN A 100 0.96 4.46 7.49
CA GLN A 100 1.13 4.53 6.04
C GLN A 100 1.31 3.15 5.40
N LYS A 101 2.13 2.30 6.01
CA LYS A 101 2.30 0.89 5.61
C LYS A 101 0.95 0.15 5.58
N MET A 102 0.16 0.26 6.64
CA MET A 102 -1.13 -0.42 6.74
C MET A 102 -2.15 0.16 5.75
N PHE A 103 -2.18 1.48 5.59
CA PHE A 103 -3.03 2.15 4.60
C PHE A 103 -2.78 1.60 3.20
N TRP A 104 -1.54 1.64 2.72
CA TRP A 104 -1.21 1.20 1.37
C TRP A 104 -1.37 -0.31 1.17
N ARG A 105 -1.17 -1.11 2.23
CA ARG A 105 -1.44 -2.55 2.19
C ARG A 105 -2.93 -2.85 2.01
N ASN A 106 -3.78 -2.15 2.76
CA ASN A 106 -5.22 -2.32 2.70
C ASN A 106 -5.79 -1.83 1.36
N GLU A 107 -5.35 -0.66 0.89
CA GLU A 107 -5.74 -0.13 -0.42
C GLU A 107 -5.40 -1.11 -1.54
N ARG A 108 -4.20 -1.68 -1.50
CA ARG A 108 -3.74 -2.65 -2.50
C ARG A 108 -4.55 -3.94 -2.46
N GLU A 109 -4.89 -4.44 -1.27
CA GLU A 109 -5.73 -5.63 -1.14
C GLU A 109 -7.15 -5.37 -1.66
N SER A 110 -7.73 -4.21 -1.37
CA SER A 110 -9.05 -3.82 -1.89
C SER A 110 -9.08 -3.79 -3.43
N VAL A 111 -8.06 -3.20 -4.06
CA VAL A 111 -7.96 -3.18 -5.54
C VAL A 111 -7.84 -4.59 -6.10
N LYS A 112 -7.06 -5.47 -5.46
CA LYS A 112 -6.93 -6.87 -5.85
C LYS A 112 -8.25 -7.62 -5.76
N GLU A 113 -9.00 -7.46 -4.67
CA GLU A 113 -10.33 -8.05 -4.50
C GLU A 113 -11.28 -7.59 -5.62
N LYS A 114 -11.29 -6.28 -5.93
CA LYS A 114 -12.10 -5.74 -7.02
C LYS A 114 -11.73 -6.32 -8.39
N ILE A 115 -10.43 -6.48 -8.67
CA ILE A 115 -9.96 -7.13 -9.90
C ILE A 115 -10.49 -8.57 -9.99
N TYR A 116 -10.45 -9.34 -8.89
CA TYR A 116 -10.96 -10.71 -8.87
C TYR A 116 -12.47 -10.77 -9.09
N GLU A 117 -13.23 -9.91 -8.43
CA GLU A 117 -14.69 -9.78 -8.61
C GLU A 117 -15.04 -9.53 -10.09
N LEU A 118 -14.42 -8.51 -10.70
CA LEU A 118 -14.67 -8.15 -12.09
C LEU A 118 -14.27 -9.26 -13.07
N ARG A 119 -13.13 -9.93 -12.84
CA ARG A 119 -12.71 -11.07 -13.67
C ARG A 119 -13.71 -12.23 -13.59
N MET A 120 -14.32 -12.44 -12.43
CA MET A 120 -15.37 -13.45 -12.27
C MET A 120 -16.65 -13.05 -13.01
N ARG A 121 -17.07 -11.79 -12.92
CA ARG A 121 -18.22 -11.25 -13.68
C ARG A 121 -18.03 -11.41 -15.19
N VAL A 122 -16.88 -10.96 -15.72
CA VAL A 122 -16.54 -11.11 -17.15
C VAL A 122 -16.62 -12.57 -17.61
N ARG A 123 -16.12 -13.51 -16.80
CA ARG A 123 -16.18 -14.94 -17.13
C ARG A 123 -17.63 -15.43 -17.22
N ILE A 124 -18.49 -15.02 -16.28
CA ILE A 124 -19.90 -15.40 -16.27
C ILE A 124 -20.61 -14.83 -17.49
N ASP A 125 -20.43 -13.54 -17.80
CA ASP A 125 -21.08 -12.89 -18.93
C ASP A 125 -20.68 -13.50 -20.28
N MET A 126 -19.41 -13.91 -20.42
CA MET A 126 -18.95 -14.64 -21.61
C MET A 126 -19.59 -16.02 -21.75
N GLN A 127 -19.88 -16.70 -20.63
CA GLN A 127 -20.53 -18.01 -20.62
C GLN A 127 -22.04 -17.92 -20.87
N THR A 128 -22.71 -16.88 -20.39
CA THR A 128 -24.17 -16.69 -20.54
C THR A 128 -24.52 -16.01 -21.88
N GLY A 129 -23.69 -15.08 -22.37
CA GLY A 129 -23.87 -14.42 -23.67
C GLY A 129 -23.70 -15.35 -24.89
N GLY A 130 -23.06 -16.51 -24.71
CA GLY A 130 -22.94 -17.54 -25.75
C GLY A 130 -24.18 -18.44 -25.93
N VAL A 131 -25.18 -18.35 -25.05
CA VAL A 131 -26.34 -19.27 -25.02
C VAL A 131 -27.60 -18.67 -25.66
N THR A 132 -27.58 -17.40 -26.09
CA THR A 132 -28.76 -16.69 -26.63
C THR A 132 -28.71 -16.39 -28.13
N HIS A 133 -27.89 -17.11 -28.89
CA HIS A 133 -28.01 -17.17 -30.35
C HIS A 133 -27.78 -18.62 -30.84
N GLY A 134 -28.84 -19.43 -30.77
CA GLY A 134 -28.94 -20.77 -31.36
C GLY A 134 -30.39 -21.09 -31.66
#